data_AF-A0A934TBH1-F1
#
_entry.id   AF-A0A934TBH1-F1
#
_cell.length_a   1.000
_cell.length_b   1.000
_cell.length_c   1.000
_cell.angle_alpha   90.00
_cell.angle_beta   90.00
_cell.angle_gamma   90.00
#
_symmetry.space_group_name_H-M   'P 1'
#
loop_
_entity.id
_entity.type
_entity.pdbx_description
1 polymer ?
#
loop_
_entity_poly.entity_id
_entity_poly.type
_entity_poly.pdbx_seq_one_letter_code
_entity_poly.pdbx_strand_id
1 'polypeptide(L)'
;MERINKIIEYVGSKLCQYITSIAGGLLVAFETSIPFFIPCLIATVIDVWAAYCLARRVHIKHPDRADGKFKSEYKYRVMYTMIIALTAIILANHVDVHVLKDTDIAVRSVVGAFLFYQIWSILENWSSENDNKIARALQRVMVNKAERHLNVPLSDILLNEKPTNNEDKEVDNEKDK
;
A
#
# COMPACT_ATOMS: atom_id res chain seq x y z
N MET A 1 22.95 -15.52 55.30
CA MET A 1 21.98 -14.54 54.74
C MET A 1 22.65 -13.45 53.92
N GLU A 2 23.70 -12.78 54.41
CA GLU A 2 24.35 -11.66 53.70
C GLU A 2 24.90 -11.99 52.29
N ARG A 3 25.51 -13.18 52.10
CA ARG A 3 25.97 -13.63 50.77
C ARG A 3 24.84 -13.85 49.76
N ILE A 4 23.67 -14.33 50.23
CA ILE A 4 22.52 -14.57 49.36
C ILE A 4 21.92 -13.24 48.91
N ASN A 5 21.84 -12.25 49.81
CA ASN A 5 21.38 -10.91 49.47
C ASN A 5 22.29 -10.23 48.43
N LYS A 6 23.62 -10.35 48.56
CA LYS A 6 24.59 -9.84 47.58
C LYS A 6 24.44 -10.49 46.20
N ILE A 7 24.13 -11.79 46.14
CA ILE A 7 23.86 -12.48 44.87
C ILE A 7 22.55 -11.99 44.24
N ILE A 8 21.50 -11.83 45.04
CA ILE A 8 20.20 -11.32 44.57
C ILE A 8 20.34 -9.89 44.04
N GLU A 9 21.06 -9.02 44.74
CA GLU A 9 21.32 -7.64 44.30
C GLU A 9 22.14 -7.61 43.00
N TYR A 10 23.16 -8.46 42.89
CA TYR A 10 23.97 -8.57 41.67
C TYR A 10 23.12 -9.03 40.46
N VAL A 11 22.35 -10.11 40.63
CA VAL A 11 21.47 -10.62 39.57
C VAL A 11 20.41 -9.58 39.19
N GLY A 12 19.78 -8.94 40.17
CA GLY A 12 18.82 -7.86 39.95
C GLY A 12 19.43 -6.70 39.17
N SER A 13 20.64 -6.26 39.55
CA SER A 13 21.33 -5.17 38.85
C SER A 13 21.63 -5.52 37.38
N LYS A 14 22.02 -6.77 37.10
CA LYS A 14 22.30 -7.23 35.73
C LYS A 14 21.03 -7.34 34.89
N LEU A 15 19.95 -7.84 35.47
CA LEU A 15 18.65 -7.86 34.80
C LEU A 15 18.18 -6.45 34.46
N CYS A 16 18.23 -5.52 35.42
CA CYS A 16 17.88 -4.12 35.17
C CYS A 16 18.78 -3.48 34.09
N GLN A 17 20.08 -3.79 34.09
CA GLN A 17 21.01 -3.31 33.07
C GLN A 17 20.61 -3.81 31.67
N TYR A 18 20.31 -5.10 31.51
CA TYR A 18 19.90 -5.65 30.22
C TYR A 18 18.55 -5.09 29.76
N ILE A 19 17.57 -5.00 30.65
CA ILE A 19 16.27 -4.40 30.34
C ILE A 19 16.44 -2.96 29.88
N THR A 20 17.24 -2.16 30.59
CA THR A 20 17.50 -0.76 30.24
C THR A 20 18.23 -0.64 28.90
N SER A 21 19.21 -1.52 28.63
CA SER A 21 19.94 -1.53 27.37
C SER A 21 19.05 -1.91 26.17
N ILE A 22 18.19 -2.92 26.33
CA ILE A 22 17.25 -3.35 25.29
C ILE A 22 16.20 -2.27 25.05
N ALA A 23 15.63 -1.72 26.12
CA ALA A 23 14.63 -0.64 26.03
C ALA A 23 15.21 0.61 25.37
N GLY A 24 16.43 1.00 25.75
CA GLY A 24 17.13 2.14 25.13
C GLY A 24 17.44 1.89 23.66
N GLY A 25 17.92 0.70 23.30
CA GLY A 25 18.17 0.31 21.92
C GLY A 25 16.89 0.32 21.07
N LEU A 26 15.77 -0.19 21.61
CA LEU A 26 14.47 -0.10 20.96
C LEU A 26 14.06 1.36 20.75
N LEU A 27 14.17 2.20 21.78
CA LEU A 27 13.74 3.60 21.72
C LEU A 27 14.49 4.35 20.61
N VAL A 28 15.81 4.17 20.52
CA VAL A 28 16.63 4.74 19.44
C VAL A 28 16.22 4.20 18.07
N ALA A 29 15.95 2.90 17.95
CA ALA A 29 15.48 2.31 16.69
C ALA A 29 14.13 2.88 16.25
N PHE A 30 13.23 3.16 17.19
CA PHE A 30 11.96 3.83 16.92
C PHE A 30 12.17 5.29 16.52
N GLU A 31 12.93 6.05 17.29
CA GLU A 31 13.20 7.47 17.04
C GLU A 31 13.80 7.72 15.65
N THR A 32 14.80 6.93 15.28
CA THR A 32 15.45 6.98 13.95
C THR A 32 14.51 6.59 12.81
N SER A 33 13.45 5.84 13.08
CA SER A 33 12.49 5.37 12.07
C SER A 33 11.33 6.34 11.84
N ILE A 34 11.04 7.26 12.77
CA ILE A 34 9.90 8.19 12.71
C ILE A 34 9.87 9.02 11.40
N PRO A 35 10.97 9.68 10.97
CA PRO A 35 10.93 10.55 9.79
C PRO A 35 10.54 9.79 8.51
N PHE A 36 10.96 8.53 8.40
CA PHE A 36 10.67 7.64 7.28
C PHE A 36 9.27 7.03 7.37
N PHE A 37 8.75 6.82 8.57
CA PHE A 37 7.44 6.22 8.80
C PHE A 37 6.27 7.18 8.54
N ILE A 38 6.43 8.47 8.84
CA ILE A 38 5.39 9.49 8.63
C ILE A 38 4.82 9.50 7.19
N PRO A 39 5.63 9.58 6.11
CA PRO A 39 5.08 9.57 4.76
C PRO A 39 4.36 8.25 4.43
N CYS A 40 4.84 7.11 4.95
CA CYS A 40 4.15 5.82 4.79
C CYS A 40 2.77 5.84 5.45
N LEU A 41 2.66 6.39 6.66
CA LEU A 41 1.38 6.53 7.37
C LEU A 41 0.39 7.39 6.56
N ILE A 42 0.82 8.56 6.08
CA ILE A 42 -0.01 9.45 5.27
C ILE A 42 -0.50 8.72 4.01
N ALA A 43 0.40 8.05 3.30
CA ALA A 43 0.06 7.34 2.07
C ALA A 43 -0.95 6.21 2.33
N THR A 44 -0.81 5.44 3.41
CA THR A 44 -1.77 4.38 3.77
C THR A 44 -3.13 4.93 4.17
N VAL A 45 -3.20 6.07 4.85
CA VAL A 45 -4.48 6.73 5.16
C VAL A 45 -5.17 7.17 3.87
N ILE A 46 -4.43 7.77 2.92
CA ILE A 46 -4.97 8.18 1.62
C ILE A 46 -5.47 6.97 0.83
N ASP A 47 -4.75 5.86 0.85
CA ASP A 47 -5.18 4.63 0.18
C ASP A 47 -6.47 4.03 0.74
N VAL A 48 -6.57 3.95 2.07
CA VAL A 48 -7.81 3.47 2.70
C VAL A 48 -8.96 4.44 2.44
N TRP A 49 -8.69 5.74 2.39
CA TRP A 49 -9.68 6.73 1.96
C TRP A 49 -10.11 6.51 0.50
N ALA A 50 -9.17 6.22 -0.41
CA ALA A 50 -9.46 5.92 -1.81
C ALA A 50 -10.31 4.65 -1.95
N ALA A 51 -9.98 3.59 -1.20
CA ALA A 51 -10.75 2.35 -1.15
C ALA A 51 -12.17 2.56 -0.57
N TYR A 52 -12.31 3.41 0.44
CA TYR A 52 -13.62 3.79 0.98
C TYR A 52 -14.45 4.56 -0.06
N CYS A 53 -13.86 5.53 -0.75
CA CYS A 53 -14.52 6.25 -1.85
C CYS A 53 -15.00 5.29 -2.95
N LEU A 54 -14.17 4.31 -3.32
CA LEU A 54 -14.53 3.25 -4.26
C LEU A 54 -15.73 2.45 -3.76
N ALA A 55 -15.69 1.94 -2.52
CA ALA A 55 -16.78 1.16 -1.94
C ALA A 55 -18.11 1.93 -1.97
N ARG A 56 -18.07 3.25 -1.74
CA ARG A 56 -19.25 4.11 -1.83
C ARG A 56 -19.77 4.27 -3.26
N ARG A 57 -18.88 4.40 -4.26
CA ARG A 57 -19.27 4.43 -5.68
C ARG A 57 -19.87 3.11 -6.15
N VAL A 58 -19.25 2.00 -5.76
CA VAL A 58 -19.73 0.65 -6.07
C VAL A 58 -21.12 0.43 -5.45
N HIS A 59 -21.35 0.82 -4.20
CA HIS A 59 -22.68 0.71 -3.58
C HIS A 59 -23.77 1.49 -4.35
N ILE A 60 -23.43 2.66 -4.90
CA ILE A 60 -24.38 3.46 -5.70
C ILE A 60 -24.74 2.76 -7.01
N LYS A 61 -23.78 2.14 -7.70
CA LYS A 61 -24.00 1.47 -9.01
C LYS A 61 -24.48 0.01 -8.87
N HIS A 62 -24.03 -0.67 -7.83
CA HIS A 62 -24.23 -2.09 -7.54
C HIS A 62 -24.50 -2.27 -6.04
N PRO A 63 -25.72 -1.96 -5.57
CA PRO A 63 -26.08 -2.01 -4.15
C PRO A 63 -26.03 -3.43 -3.57
N ASP A 64 -26.06 -4.45 -4.43
CA ASP A 64 -25.92 -5.88 -4.12
C ASP A 64 -24.46 -6.31 -3.85
N ARG A 65 -23.46 -5.57 -4.35
CA ARG A 65 -22.04 -5.96 -4.28
C ARG A 65 -21.23 -5.27 -3.18
N ALA A 66 -21.70 -4.14 -2.66
CA ALA A 66 -21.00 -3.40 -1.62
C ALA A 66 -21.98 -2.67 -0.71
N ASP A 67 -21.73 -2.64 0.60
CA ASP A 67 -22.56 -1.92 1.59
C ASP A 67 -22.22 -0.42 1.74
N GLY A 68 -21.13 0.05 1.12
CA GLY A 68 -20.67 1.45 1.20
C GLY A 68 -20.22 1.94 2.59
N LYS A 69 -20.18 1.06 3.60
CA LYS A 69 -19.82 1.39 5.00
C LYS A 69 -18.35 1.19 5.30
N PHE A 70 -17.82 2.00 6.22
CA PHE A 70 -16.46 1.82 6.74
C PHE A 70 -16.39 0.59 7.64
N LYS A 71 -15.87 -0.53 7.11
CA LYS A 71 -15.69 -1.80 7.82
C LYS A 71 -14.48 -1.78 8.77
N SER A 72 -14.56 -2.59 9.83
CA SER A 72 -13.42 -2.86 10.73
C SER A 72 -12.21 -3.45 9.99
N GLU A 73 -12.44 -4.16 8.90
CA GLU A 73 -11.42 -4.70 8.00
C GLU A 73 -10.45 -3.63 7.50
N TYR A 74 -10.93 -2.41 7.22
CA TYR A 74 -10.05 -1.30 6.82
C TYR A 74 -9.09 -0.91 7.95
N LYS A 75 -9.56 -0.89 9.20
CA LYS A 75 -8.71 -0.59 10.36
C LYS A 75 -7.62 -1.65 10.54
N TYR A 76 -8.00 -2.92 10.43
CA TYR A 76 -7.04 -4.02 10.53
C TYR A 76 -6.00 -3.96 9.41
N ARG A 77 -6.43 -3.64 8.18
CA ARG A 77 -5.53 -3.42 7.05
C ARG A 77 -4.52 -2.30 7.34
N VAL A 78 -4.97 -1.13 7.82
CA VAL A 78 -4.04 -0.04 8.20
C VAL A 78 -3.03 -0.52 9.24
N MET A 79 -3.51 -1.14 10.33
CA MET A 79 -2.63 -1.62 11.42
C MET A 79 -1.59 -2.61 10.91
N TYR A 80 -1.99 -3.60 10.13
CA TYR A 80 -1.10 -4.61 9.57
C TYR A 80 -0.05 -3.98 8.63
N THR A 81 -0.49 -3.13 7.70
CA THR A 81 0.40 -2.42 6.78
C THR A 81 1.39 -1.52 7.53
N MET A 82 0.96 -0.86 8.60
CA MET A 82 1.83 -0.02 9.44
C MET A 82 2.86 -0.83 10.22
N ILE A 83 2.49 -1.99 10.78
CA ILE A 83 3.44 -2.88 11.46
C ILE A 83 4.52 -3.35 10.48
N ILE A 84 4.13 -3.75 9.26
CA ILE A 84 5.08 -4.16 8.22
C ILE A 84 6.00 -3.00 7.83
N ALA A 85 5.44 -1.82 7.54
CA ALA A 85 6.21 -0.65 7.13
C ALA A 85 7.25 -0.26 8.20
N LEU A 86 6.81 -0.17 9.46
CA LEU A 86 7.69 0.15 10.58
C LEU A 86 8.80 -0.90 10.76
N THR A 87 8.45 -2.18 10.73
CA THR A 87 9.43 -3.27 10.87
C THR A 87 10.46 -3.24 9.73
N ALA A 88 10.02 -3.00 8.50
CA ALA A 88 10.89 -2.90 7.34
C ALA A 88 11.83 -1.68 7.42
N ILE A 89 11.34 -0.54 7.90
CA ILE A 89 12.15 0.67 8.11
C ILE A 89 13.22 0.43 9.19
N ILE A 90 12.84 -0.16 10.33
CA ILE A 90 13.79 -0.49 11.41
C ILE A 90 14.88 -1.44 10.89
N LEU A 91 14.49 -2.49 10.15
CA LEU A 91 15.44 -3.43 9.58
C LEU A 91 16.38 -2.75 8.57
N ALA A 92 15.84 -1.88 7.71
CA ALA A 92 16.62 -1.16 6.72
C ALA A 92 17.62 -0.18 7.36
N ASN A 93 17.21 0.52 8.43
CA ASN A 93 18.11 1.34 9.24
C ASN A 93 19.26 0.50 9.82
N HIS A 94 19.00 -0.73 10.26
CA HIS A 94 20.05 -1.64 10.72
C HIS A 94 20.99 -2.08 9.59
N VAL A 95 20.49 -2.32 8.38
CA VAL A 95 21.31 -2.61 7.21
C VAL A 95 22.20 -1.40 6.86
N ASP A 96 21.64 -0.21 6.92
CA ASP A 96 22.35 1.04 6.65
C ASP A 96 23.53 1.24 7.63
N VAL A 97 23.31 1.02 8.93
CA VAL A 97 24.35 1.14 9.97
C VAL A 97 25.38 -0.01 9.89
N HIS A 98 24.94 -1.26 9.78
CA HIS A 98 25.84 -2.41 9.94
C HIS A 98 26.44 -2.95 8.64
N VAL A 99 25.79 -2.76 7.50
CA VAL A 99 26.21 -3.32 6.21
C VAL A 99 26.75 -2.22 5.29
N LEU A 100 26.00 -1.12 5.15
CA LEU A 100 26.32 -0.06 4.19
C LEU A 100 27.19 1.07 4.76
N LYS A 101 27.51 1.03 6.06
CA LYS A 101 28.40 1.96 6.78
C LYS A 101 27.88 3.40 6.79
N ASP A 102 26.81 3.63 7.56
CA ASP A 102 26.23 4.94 7.85
C ASP A 102 25.69 5.67 6.60
N THR A 103 25.08 4.93 5.68
CA THR A 103 24.27 5.50 4.60
C THR A 103 22.78 5.53 4.99
N ASP A 104 21.92 6.06 4.13
CA ASP A 104 20.46 5.96 4.25
C ASP A 104 19.81 5.32 3.00
N ILE A 105 20.61 4.59 2.24
CA ILE A 105 20.20 4.03 0.95
C ILE A 105 19.18 2.91 1.15
N ALA A 106 19.39 2.03 2.12
CA ALA A 106 18.49 0.90 2.35
C ALA A 106 17.12 1.41 2.83
N VAL A 107 17.08 2.30 3.82
CA VAL A 107 15.83 2.85 4.35
C VAL A 107 15.08 3.67 3.30
N ARG A 108 15.77 4.52 2.52
CA ARG A 108 15.15 5.27 1.43
C ARG A 108 14.58 4.36 0.34
N SER A 109 15.27 3.25 0.04
CA SER A 109 14.80 2.28 -0.96
C SER A 109 13.52 1.58 -0.49
N VAL A 110 13.47 1.15 0.78
CA VAL A 110 12.27 0.53 1.38
C VAL A 110 11.10 1.51 1.38
N VAL A 111 11.32 2.74 1.83
CA VAL A 111 10.27 3.78 1.84
C VAL A 111 9.80 4.09 0.42
N GLY A 112 10.73 4.25 -0.53
CA GLY A 112 10.41 4.50 -1.93
C GLY A 112 9.57 3.38 -2.55
N ALA A 113 9.93 2.12 -2.31
CA ALA A 113 9.17 0.96 -2.78
C ALA A 113 7.78 0.90 -2.14
N PHE A 114 7.68 1.16 -0.84
CA PHE A 114 6.41 1.20 -0.13
C PHE A 114 5.48 2.30 -0.64
N LEU A 115 6.00 3.53 -0.79
CA LEU A 115 5.24 4.65 -1.32
C LEU A 115 4.80 4.40 -2.76
N PHE A 116 5.66 3.78 -3.58
CA PHE A 116 5.29 3.37 -4.93
C PHE A 116 4.13 2.37 -4.93
N TYR A 117 4.22 1.32 -4.11
CA TYR A 117 3.13 0.36 -3.93
C TYR A 117 1.84 1.05 -3.49
N GLN A 118 1.94 2.00 -2.57
CA GLN A 118 0.77 2.69 -2.05
C GLN A 118 0.12 3.62 -3.07
N ILE A 119 0.93 4.35 -3.85
CA ILE A 119 0.46 5.16 -4.97
C ILE A 119 -0.22 4.27 -6.00
N TRP A 120 0.34 3.10 -6.31
CA TRP A 120 -0.26 2.16 -7.24
C TRP A 120 -1.65 1.71 -6.78
N SER A 121 -1.81 1.35 -5.50
CA SER A 121 -3.09 0.99 -4.90
C SER A 121 -4.10 2.15 -4.92
N ILE A 122 -3.66 3.39 -4.66
CA ILE A 122 -4.53 4.58 -4.75
C ILE A 122 -5.03 4.77 -6.19
N LEU A 123 -4.15 4.63 -7.18
CA LEU A 123 -4.49 4.77 -8.60
C LEU A 123 -5.46 3.68 -9.06
N GLU A 124 -5.29 2.45 -8.59
CA GLU A 124 -6.22 1.34 -8.84
C GLU A 124 -7.62 1.66 -8.27
N ASN A 125 -7.68 2.09 -7.01
CA ASN A 125 -8.93 2.46 -6.35
C ASN A 125 -9.60 3.69 -7.01
N TRP A 126 -8.79 4.63 -7.52
CA TRP A 126 -9.31 5.85 -8.14
C TRP A 126 -9.79 5.63 -9.57
N SER A 127 -9.10 4.79 -10.34
CA SER A 127 -9.50 4.40 -11.70
C SER A 127 -10.70 3.46 -11.70
N SER A 128 -10.81 2.59 -10.69
CA SER A 128 -11.92 1.65 -10.55
C SER A 128 -13.27 2.35 -10.43
N GLU A 129 -14.22 1.87 -11.23
CA GLU A 129 -15.63 2.27 -11.21
C GLU A 129 -15.85 3.79 -11.38
N ASN A 130 -14.93 4.45 -12.09
CA ASN A 130 -14.92 5.89 -12.31
C ASN A 130 -15.05 6.22 -13.80
N ASP A 131 -16.10 6.96 -14.15
CA ASP A 131 -16.42 7.29 -15.54
C ASP A 131 -15.64 8.47 -16.12
N ASN A 132 -14.75 9.08 -15.33
CA ASN A 132 -13.93 10.18 -15.81
C ASN A 132 -12.93 9.70 -16.89
N LYS A 133 -12.76 10.50 -17.96
CA LYS A 133 -11.83 10.24 -19.06
C LYS A 133 -10.39 10.00 -18.57
N ILE A 134 -9.95 10.70 -17.52
CA ILE A 134 -8.61 10.55 -16.93
C ILE A 134 -8.48 9.20 -16.21
N ALA A 135 -9.52 8.78 -15.48
CA ALA A 135 -9.54 7.50 -14.78
C ALA A 135 -9.48 6.33 -15.77
N ARG A 136 -10.23 6.41 -16.88
CA ARG A 136 -10.18 5.42 -17.96
C ARG A 136 -8.83 5.40 -18.69
N ALA A 137 -8.18 6.55 -18.86
CA ALA A 137 -6.84 6.62 -19.43
C ALA A 137 -5.80 5.97 -18.50
N LEU A 138 -5.88 6.25 -17.20
CA LEU A 138 -5.03 5.66 -16.17
C LEU A 138 -5.21 4.14 -16.10
N GLN A 139 -6.45 3.66 -16.12
CA GLN A 139 -6.76 2.22 -16.16
C GLN A 139 -6.13 1.55 -17.39
N ARG A 140 -6.25 2.17 -18.58
CA ARG A 140 -5.60 1.66 -19.80
C ARG A 140 -4.08 1.58 -19.68
N VAL A 141 -3.43 2.60 -19.12
CA VAL A 141 -1.96 2.57 -18.91
C VAL A 141 -1.56 1.45 -17.95
N MET A 142 -2.31 1.27 -16.86
CA MET A 142 -2.05 0.22 -15.87
C MET A 142 -2.26 -1.18 -16.44
N VAL A 143 -3.36 -1.39 -17.19
CA VAL A 143 -3.67 -2.67 -17.85
C VAL A 143 -2.65 -2.98 -18.93
N ASN A 144 -2.35 -2.05 -19.84
CA ASN A 144 -1.38 -2.26 -20.91
C ASN A 144 0.01 -2.64 -20.38
N LYS A 145 0.41 -2.07 -19.23
CA LYS A 145 1.67 -2.43 -18.57
C LYS A 145 1.62 -3.86 -18.01
N ALA A 146 0.51 -4.27 -17.43
CA ALA A 146 0.32 -5.63 -16.94
C ALA A 146 0.27 -6.66 -18.08
N GLU A 147 -0.46 -6.39 -19.17
CA GLU A 147 -0.55 -7.25 -20.35
C GLU A 147 0.81 -7.53 -20.98
N ARG A 148 1.64 -6.49 -21.15
CA ARG A 148 2.97 -6.63 -21.73
C ARG A 148 3.88 -7.54 -20.90
N HIS A 149 3.69 -7.58 -19.59
CA HIS A 149 4.48 -8.43 -18.69
C HIS A 149 3.84 -9.81 -18.43
N LEU A 150 2.52 -9.95 -18.57
CA LEU A 150 1.79 -11.20 -18.31
C LEU A 150 1.44 -12.00 -19.57
N ASN A 151 1.61 -11.41 -20.77
CA ASN A 151 1.31 -12.05 -22.07
C ASN A 151 -0.11 -12.63 -22.16
N VAL A 152 -1.07 -11.98 -21.49
CA VAL A 152 -2.51 -12.30 -21.52
C VAL A 152 -3.25 -11.02 -21.91
N PRO A 153 -4.22 -11.05 -22.83
CA PRO A 153 -5.07 -9.91 -23.14
C PRO A 153 -6.03 -9.66 -21.96
N LEU A 154 -5.77 -8.64 -21.15
CA LEU A 154 -6.61 -8.17 -20.03
C LEU A 154 -7.48 -6.97 -20.43
N SER A 155 -7.13 -6.28 -21.51
CA SER A 155 -7.82 -5.11 -22.08
C SER A 155 -9.25 -5.46 -22.43
N ASP A 156 -9.49 -6.63 -23.01
CA ASP A 156 -10.83 -7.13 -23.37
C ASP A 156 -11.69 -7.50 -22.15
N ILE A 157 -11.08 -7.74 -20.97
CA ILE A 157 -11.79 -8.22 -19.77
C ILE A 157 -12.12 -7.05 -18.80
N LEU A 158 -11.24 -6.04 -18.73
CA LEU A 158 -11.36 -4.93 -17.78
C LEU A 158 -12.00 -3.67 -18.37
N LEU A 159 -12.02 -3.54 -19.70
CA LEU A 159 -12.78 -2.50 -20.38
C LEU A 159 -14.21 -3.02 -20.60
N ASN A 160 -15.15 -2.59 -19.75
CA ASN A 160 -16.57 -2.63 -20.08
C ASN A 160 -16.84 -1.64 -21.23
N GLU A 161 -16.32 -1.93 -22.42
CA GLU A 161 -16.83 -1.35 -23.64
C GLU A 161 -18.14 -2.05 -23.95
N LYS A 162 -19.26 -1.37 -23.68
CA LYS A 162 -20.45 -1.64 -24.50
C LYS A 162 -20.01 -1.42 -25.94
N PRO A 163 -20.14 -2.41 -26.83
CA PRO A 163 -19.85 -2.20 -28.24
C PRO A 163 -20.77 -1.07 -28.69
N THR A 164 -20.17 0.03 -29.13
CA THR A 164 -20.92 1.02 -29.90
C THR A 164 -21.08 0.39 -31.27
N ASN A 165 -22.13 -0.41 -31.43
CA ASN A 165 -22.55 -0.93 -32.73
C ASN A 165 -22.84 0.29 -33.62
N ASN A 166 -21.86 0.66 -34.45
CA ASN A 166 -22.06 1.47 -35.64
C ASN A 166 -22.11 0.55 -36.87
N GLU A 167 -22.77 -0.59 -36.74
CA GLU A 167 -23.19 -1.43 -37.83
C GLU A 167 -24.71 -1.42 -37.78
N ASP A 168 -25.32 -0.55 -38.58
CA ASP A 168 -26.67 -0.68 -39.13
C ASP A 168 -27.01 0.60 -39.90
N LYS A 169 -26.45 0.73 -41.12
CA LYS A 169 -27.14 1.19 -42.34
C LYS A 169 -26.37 0.69 -43.58
N GLU A 170 -26.42 -0.62 -43.81
CA GLU A 170 -26.62 -1.17 -45.17
C GLU A 170 -27.91 -0.55 -45.76
N VAL A 171 -28.15 -0.32 -47.06
CA VAL A 171 -27.59 -0.77 -48.33
C VAL A 171 -28.35 -0.01 -49.45
N ASP A 172 -27.73 0.11 -50.62
CA ASP A 172 -28.28 0.37 -51.97
C ASP A 172 -29.11 1.62 -52.30
N ASN A 173 -28.53 2.45 -53.19
CA ASN A 173 -29.08 2.58 -54.55
C ASN A 173 -28.08 3.27 -55.49
N GLU A 174 -27.30 2.46 -56.21
CA GLU A 174 -26.78 2.84 -57.52
C GLU A 174 -27.32 1.83 -58.55
N LYS A 175 -28.32 2.28 -59.33
CA LYS A 175 -28.59 1.96 -60.75
C LYS A 175 -30.08 2.17 -61.04
N ASP A 176 -30.41 3.23 -61.77
CA ASP A 176 -31.02 3.04 -63.07
C ASP A 176 -30.89 4.29 -63.94
N LYS A 177 -30.76 4.01 -65.24
CA LYS A 177 -30.73 4.92 -66.38
C LYS A 177 -32.02 5.71 -66.54
#